data_AF-A0A558CJE0-F1
#
_entry.id   AF-A0A558CJE0-F1
#
_cell.length_a   1.000
_cell.length_b   1.000
_cell.length_c   1.000
_cell.angle_alpha   90.00
_cell.angle_beta   90.00
_cell.angle_gamma   90.00
#
_symmetry.space_group_name_H-M   'P 1'
#
loop_
_entity.id
_entity.type
_entity.pdbx_description
1 polymer ?
#
loop_
_entity_poly.entity_id
_entity_poly.type
_entity_poly.pdbx_seq_one_letter_code
_entity_poly.pdbx_strand_id
1 'polypeptide(L)'
;MLNQQIILQVSVINMINKKRVSFAVLFLLSTLLAIQPPVAQAQQQKKAETELVVQNNDSATNLTQSTQAQIDELKRLEEELNLIRQDLDKATGDDQLALTNRSLQVKANYRKTMQQLLKTLIDQKEDGVDATEIVEKIEQPVKRLAQGIRKDIESVQKEIEQLRAQQEKAAPEQTLKIQEALSSALDQNSDLIMALFEHSEKMMALGLDAGDDLRYLDTLLQERAKSIAGRIEVFLDKIKKAEKRAVKATDDEKKSIAVDLQLLSEKKQSNAKSLALIIDVMNKRNLDATPYSQLLIVATGEISGDIFDRKVVAGLTQQWVESLQEWAKENGPTILLKAIVIIFILLLFKLISNLFSRVVRRALSASKLHISQLLQDFFINLSGKAVMVVGLLVALSQIGVEIGPLLAGLGVIGFILGFALQETLSNFASGLMILIYRPYDIGNTIEAGGVMGKVQEMNMVATTIMTPDNQKLVVPNNKIWGGVIRNVTAQSKRRVDMVFGIGYGDDMAKAETILTSIIEADSRVLKDPAPVIKVHTLGESSVDFIVRPWVSTVDYWDVYWDITRKVKEQFDANEVSIPFPQRDIHIIGNAQ
;
A
#
# COMPACT_ATOMS: atom_id res chain seq x y z
N MET A 1 -5.61 1.49 -16.07
CA MET A 1 -5.42 1.26 -14.62
C MET A 1 -5.74 -0.18 -14.20
N LEU A 2 -6.73 -0.87 -14.80
CA LEU A 2 -7.00 -2.31 -14.54
C LEU A 2 -5.80 -3.25 -14.83
N ASN A 3 -5.02 -2.97 -15.88
CA ASN A 3 -3.86 -3.80 -16.28
C ASN A 3 -2.67 -3.75 -15.30
N GLN A 4 -2.52 -2.69 -14.50
CA GLN A 4 -1.46 -2.63 -13.47
C GLN A 4 -1.88 -3.32 -12.16
N GLN A 5 -3.18 -3.36 -11.85
CA GLN A 5 -3.70 -4.09 -10.69
C GLN A 5 -3.59 -5.61 -10.86
N ILE A 6 -3.76 -6.15 -12.08
CA ILE A 6 -3.64 -7.60 -12.33
C ILE A 6 -2.18 -8.06 -12.25
N ILE A 7 -1.23 -7.27 -12.77
CA ILE A 7 0.22 -7.59 -12.68
C ILE A 7 0.72 -7.49 -11.24
N LEU A 8 0.25 -6.49 -10.48
CA LEU A 8 0.51 -6.39 -9.03
C LEU A 8 -0.12 -7.54 -8.25
N GLN A 9 -1.35 -7.97 -8.57
CA GLN A 9 -1.97 -9.12 -7.91
C GLN A 9 -1.25 -10.43 -8.23
N VAL A 10 -0.82 -10.66 -9.48
CA VAL A 10 -0.07 -11.88 -9.84
C VAL A 10 1.31 -11.89 -9.17
N SER A 11 2.02 -10.76 -9.11
CA SER A 11 3.33 -10.65 -8.45
C SER A 11 3.22 -10.77 -6.91
N VAL A 12 2.15 -10.24 -6.33
CA VAL A 12 1.83 -10.36 -4.89
C VAL A 12 1.37 -11.78 -4.55
N ILE A 13 0.60 -12.47 -5.39
CA ILE A 13 0.22 -13.88 -5.20
C ILE A 13 1.44 -14.80 -5.30
N ASN A 14 2.34 -14.55 -6.26
CA ASN A 14 3.59 -15.32 -6.42
C ASN A 14 4.56 -15.08 -5.24
N MET A 15 4.57 -13.85 -4.69
CA MET A 15 5.37 -13.52 -3.51
C MET A 15 4.75 -14.04 -2.20
N ILE A 16 3.43 -14.03 -2.06
CA ILE A 16 2.69 -14.54 -0.88
C ILE A 16 2.76 -16.06 -0.81
N ASN A 17 2.63 -16.79 -1.92
CA ASN A 17 2.76 -18.26 -1.92
C ASN A 17 4.19 -18.72 -1.61
N LYS A 18 5.23 -18.06 -2.14
CA LYS A 18 6.62 -18.37 -1.77
C LYS A 18 6.99 -17.98 -0.34
N LYS A 19 6.46 -16.85 0.17
CA LYS A 19 6.76 -16.36 1.52
C LYS A 19 5.99 -17.09 2.61
N ARG A 20 4.71 -17.47 2.41
CA ARG A 20 3.94 -18.23 3.42
C ARG A 20 4.53 -19.61 3.70
N VAL A 21 4.97 -20.28 2.64
CA VAL A 21 5.68 -21.56 2.72
C VAL A 21 7.03 -21.38 3.45
N SER A 22 7.81 -20.35 3.12
CA SER A 22 9.10 -20.09 3.81
C SER A 22 8.96 -19.63 5.28
N PHE A 23 7.92 -18.85 5.61
CA PHE A 23 7.70 -18.34 6.97
C PHE A 23 7.16 -19.43 7.90
N ALA A 24 6.26 -20.30 7.41
CA ALA A 24 5.78 -21.46 8.16
C ALA A 24 6.91 -22.45 8.48
N VAL A 25 7.88 -22.61 7.56
CA VAL A 25 9.06 -23.48 7.70
C VAL A 25 10.06 -22.97 8.71
N LEU A 26 10.34 -21.67 8.70
CA LEU A 26 11.21 -21.03 9.70
C LEU A 26 10.57 -21.04 11.10
N PHE A 27 9.23 -20.93 11.17
CA PHE A 27 8.49 -21.03 12.43
C PHE A 27 8.50 -22.47 13.00
N LEU A 28 8.41 -23.50 12.14
CA LEU A 28 8.50 -24.92 12.52
C LEU A 28 9.89 -25.32 13.05
N LEU A 29 10.98 -24.81 12.47
CA LEU A 29 12.34 -25.06 12.98
C LEU A 29 12.60 -24.42 14.36
N SER A 30 11.90 -23.33 14.68
CA SER A 30 12.04 -22.63 15.97
C SER A 30 11.16 -23.18 17.09
N THR A 31 10.12 -23.95 16.78
CA THR A 31 9.14 -24.45 17.76
C THR A 31 9.39 -25.89 18.23
N LEU A 32 10.32 -26.61 17.59
CA LEU A 32 10.74 -27.96 17.98
C LEU A 32 11.61 -28.04 19.26
N LEU A 33 11.88 -26.91 19.93
CA LEU A 33 12.64 -26.83 21.18
C LEU A 33 11.79 -26.44 22.42
N ALA A 34 10.47 -26.35 22.29
CA ALA A 34 9.61 -26.00 23.43
C ALA A 34 8.33 -26.86 23.44
N ILE A 35 8.44 -28.09 23.95
CA ILE A 35 7.29 -28.89 24.35
C ILE A 35 7.50 -29.34 25.80
N GLN A 36 6.88 -28.63 26.74
CA GLN A 36 6.42 -29.22 28.00
C GLN A 36 4.96 -29.66 27.82
N PRO A 37 4.53 -30.79 28.41
CA PRO A 37 3.13 -31.23 28.30
C PRO A 37 2.24 -30.42 29.25
N PRO A 38 1.04 -29.98 28.85
CA PRO A 38 0.05 -29.56 29.82
C PRO A 38 -0.64 -30.80 30.39
N VAL A 39 -0.29 -31.06 31.64
CA VAL A 39 -1.00 -31.97 32.56
C VAL A 39 -2.34 -31.34 32.95
N ALA A 40 -3.39 -32.16 32.96
CA ALA A 40 -4.63 -32.02 33.72
C ALA A 40 -5.57 -30.84 33.41
N GLN A 41 -6.57 -31.10 32.56
CA GLN A 41 -7.94 -30.60 32.77
C GLN A 41 -8.94 -31.74 32.55
N ALA A 42 -8.96 -32.66 33.49
CA ALA A 42 -10.00 -33.67 33.67
C ALA A 42 -10.61 -33.48 35.06
N GLN A 43 -11.35 -32.39 35.27
CA GLN A 43 -12.13 -32.16 36.49
C GLN A 43 -13.06 -30.94 36.33
N GLN A 44 -13.95 -30.96 35.33
CA GLN A 44 -15.09 -30.03 35.28
C GLN A 44 -16.23 -30.50 34.36
N GLN A 45 -16.58 -31.79 34.43
CA GLN A 45 -17.82 -32.34 33.87
C GLN A 45 -18.20 -33.60 34.67
N LYS A 46 -18.39 -33.42 35.98
CA LYS A 46 -18.98 -34.42 36.87
C LYS A 46 -19.62 -33.71 38.07
N LYS A 47 -20.62 -32.88 37.77
CA LYS A 47 -21.49 -32.22 38.76
C LYS A 47 -22.72 -31.64 38.06
N ALA A 48 -23.53 -32.51 37.50
CA ALA A 48 -24.95 -32.28 37.21
C ALA A 48 -25.65 -33.64 37.02
N GLU A 49 -25.33 -34.61 37.87
CA GLU A 49 -26.20 -35.75 38.14
C GLU A 49 -26.63 -35.58 39.58
N THR A 50 -27.83 -35.02 39.78
CA THR A 50 -28.75 -35.16 40.92
C THR A 50 -29.65 -33.93 40.87
N GLU A 51 -30.70 -33.98 40.06
CA GLU A 51 -32.02 -33.39 40.34
C GLU A 51 -32.97 -33.69 39.17
N LEU A 52 -34.19 -34.12 39.51
CA LEU A 52 -35.37 -34.38 38.68
C LEU A 52 -35.50 -35.79 38.04
N VAL A 53 -35.62 -36.78 38.93
CA VAL A 53 -36.69 -37.77 38.81
C VAL A 53 -38.03 -37.04 39.01
N VAL A 54 -39.05 -37.39 38.22
CA VAL A 54 -40.40 -36.79 38.09
C VAL A 54 -40.56 -35.83 36.89
N GLN A 55 -40.27 -36.33 35.68
CA GLN A 55 -40.91 -35.87 34.42
C GLN A 55 -40.80 -36.92 33.28
N ASN A 56 -40.94 -38.22 33.59
CA ASN A 56 -40.63 -39.31 32.64
C ASN A 56 -41.81 -39.95 31.89
N ASN A 57 -43.03 -39.42 31.96
CA ASN A 57 -44.14 -40.00 31.19
C ASN A 57 -44.57 -39.20 29.94
N ASP A 58 -44.38 -37.87 29.89
CA ASP A 58 -44.82 -37.08 28.72
C ASP A 58 -43.78 -37.01 27.60
N SER A 59 -42.49 -37.10 27.92
CA SER A 59 -41.38 -37.05 26.96
C SER A 59 -41.32 -38.32 26.10
N ALA A 60 -41.45 -39.50 26.71
CA ALA A 60 -41.45 -40.78 25.99
C ALA A 60 -42.63 -40.87 25.00
N THR A 61 -43.83 -40.43 25.38
CA THR A 61 -45.01 -40.46 24.50
C THR A 61 -44.88 -39.52 23.31
N ASN A 62 -44.31 -38.32 23.49
CA ASN A 62 -44.04 -37.37 22.40
C ASN A 62 -42.96 -37.89 21.43
N LEU A 63 -41.93 -38.55 21.96
CA LEU A 63 -40.86 -39.17 21.16
C LEU A 63 -41.37 -40.37 20.34
N THR A 64 -42.23 -41.23 20.91
CA THR A 64 -42.84 -42.34 20.17
C THR A 64 -43.81 -41.87 19.08
N GLN A 65 -44.60 -40.80 19.32
CA GLN A 65 -45.47 -40.20 18.29
C GLN A 65 -44.67 -39.60 17.13
N SER A 66 -43.53 -38.95 17.41
CA SER A 66 -42.63 -38.42 16.38
C SER A 66 -42.03 -39.54 15.50
N THR A 67 -41.58 -40.64 16.11
CA THR A 67 -41.04 -41.81 15.39
C THR A 67 -42.10 -42.44 14.47
N GLN A 68 -43.35 -42.58 14.94
CA GLN A 68 -44.43 -43.14 14.13
C GLN A 68 -44.79 -42.25 12.94
N ALA A 69 -44.86 -40.93 13.14
CA ALA A 69 -45.10 -39.97 12.05
C ALA A 69 -44.01 -40.03 10.96
N GLN A 70 -42.75 -40.21 11.35
CA GLN A 70 -41.63 -40.38 10.41
C GLN A 70 -41.75 -41.70 9.62
N ILE A 71 -42.18 -42.79 10.26
CA ILE A 71 -42.41 -44.08 9.60
C ILE A 71 -43.55 -43.97 8.57
N ASP A 72 -44.64 -43.30 8.92
CA ASP A 72 -45.78 -43.13 8.02
C ASP A 72 -45.42 -42.24 6.82
N GLU A 73 -44.63 -41.19 7.03
CA GLU A 73 -44.08 -40.36 5.96
C GLU A 73 -43.17 -41.18 5.02
N LEU A 74 -42.32 -42.05 5.56
CA LEU A 74 -41.47 -42.94 4.75
C LEU A 74 -42.29 -43.89 3.87
N LYS A 75 -43.38 -44.46 4.40
CA LYS A 75 -44.30 -45.30 3.61
C LYS A 75 -44.94 -44.51 2.48
N ARG A 76 -45.41 -43.28 2.75
CA ARG A 76 -45.99 -42.40 1.73
C ARG A 76 -44.99 -42.10 0.60
N LEU A 77 -43.75 -41.78 0.96
CA LEU A 77 -42.69 -41.50 0.00
C LEU A 77 -42.29 -42.76 -0.79
N GLU A 78 -42.34 -43.94 -0.18
CA GLU A 78 -42.11 -45.22 -0.88
C GLU A 78 -43.21 -45.52 -1.91
N GLU A 79 -44.48 -45.31 -1.55
CA GLU A 79 -45.61 -45.43 -2.48
C GLU A 79 -45.48 -44.44 -3.65
N GLU A 80 -45.13 -43.18 -3.37
CA GLU A 80 -44.87 -42.18 -4.40
C GLU A 80 -43.74 -42.59 -5.35
N LEU A 81 -42.63 -43.14 -4.83
CA LEU A 81 -41.54 -43.67 -5.65
C LEU A 81 -41.97 -44.83 -6.54
N ASN A 82 -42.82 -45.72 -6.04
CA ASN A 82 -43.34 -46.85 -6.80
C ASN A 82 -44.25 -46.40 -7.94
N LEU A 83 -45.11 -45.40 -7.71
CA LEU A 83 -45.96 -44.79 -8.74
C LEU A 83 -45.10 -44.11 -9.81
N ILE A 84 -44.17 -43.26 -9.41
CA ILE A 84 -43.25 -42.57 -10.34
C ILE A 84 -42.50 -43.59 -11.19
N ARG A 85 -42.05 -44.70 -10.61
CA ARG A 85 -41.35 -45.76 -11.34
C ARG A 85 -42.22 -46.42 -12.41
N GLN A 86 -43.49 -46.71 -12.12
CA GLN A 86 -44.43 -47.28 -13.09
C GLN A 86 -44.71 -46.31 -14.25
N ASP A 87 -44.73 -45.01 -13.97
CA ASP A 87 -44.95 -43.96 -14.98
C ASP A 87 -43.68 -43.74 -15.82
N LEU A 88 -42.50 -43.83 -15.20
CA LEU A 88 -41.20 -43.68 -15.87
C LEU A 88 -40.98 -44.75 -16.96
N ASP A 89 -41.49 -45.97 -16.76
CA ASP A 89 -41.40 -47.06 -17.72
C ASP A 89 -42.21 -46.79 -19.02
N LYS A 90 -43.12 -45.81 -18.99
CA LYS A 90 -44.02 -45.46 -20.11
C LYS A 90 -43.75 -44.07 -20.69
N ALA A 91 -43.03 -43.21 -19.96
CA ALA A 91 -42.78 -41.83 -20.34
C ALA A 91 -41.65 -41.69 -21.37
N THR A 92 -41.76 -40.71 -22.27
CA THR A 92 -40.73 -40.38 -23.25
C THR A 92 -40.54 -38.86 -23.36
N GLY A 93 -39.37 -38.40 -23.79
CA GLY A 93 -39.11 -36.98 -23.99
C GLY A 93 -39.14 -36.18 -22.67
N ASP A 94 -39.84 -35.04 -22.69
CA ASP A 94 -39.87 -34.09 -21.57
C ASP A 94 -40.58 -34.65 -20.32
N ASP A 95 -41.60 -35.50 -20.49
CA ASP A 95 -42.31 -36.14 -19.37
C ASP A 95 -41.40 -37.10 -18.61
N GLN A 96 -40.51 -37.80 -19.33
CA GLN A 96 -39.52 -38.67 -18.72
C GLN A 96 -38.51 -37.87 -17.87
N LEU A 97 -38.10 -36.70 -18.35
CA LEU A 97 -37.20 -35.80 -17.62
C LEU A 97 -37.89 -35.24 -16.36
N ALA A 98 -39.15 -34.80 -16.47
CA ALA A 98 -39.93 -34.30 -15.34
C ALA A 98 -40.12 -35.37 -14.25
N LEU A 99 -40.49 -36.60 -14.64
CA LEU A 99 -40.64 -37.73 -13.72
C LEU A 99 -39.29 -38.14 -13.11
N THR A 100 -38.19 -38.06 -13.86
CA THR A 100 -36.85 -38.32 -13.33
C THR A 100 -36.47 -37.31 -12.25
N ASN A 101 -36.68 -36.01 -12.52
CA ASN A 101 -36.43 -34.95 -11.53
C ASN A 101 -37.31 -35.11 -10.29
N ARG A 102 -38.60 -35.47 -10.47
CA ARG A 102 -39.50 -35.76 -9.35
C ARG A 102 -39.02 -36.97 -8.56
N SER A 103 -38.62 -38.05 -9.23
CA SER A 103 -38.05 -39.25 -8.58
C SER A 103 -36.84 -38.90 -7.72
N LEU A 104 -35.92 -38.09 -8.24
CA LEU A 104 -34.74 -37.63 -7.50
C LEU A 104 -35.12 -36.82 -6.25
N GLN A 105 -36.11 -35.92 -6.35
CA GLN A 105 -36.60 -35.15 -5.22
C GLN A 105 -37.23 -36.04 -4.14
N VAL A 106 -38.07 -37.00 -4.53
CA VAL A 106 -38.71 -37.94 -3.60
C VAL A 106 -37.67 -38.85 -2.95
N LYS A 107 -36.69 -39.36 -3.70
CA LYS A 107 -35.55 -40.12 -3.15
C LYS A 107 -34.77 -39.30 -2.12
N ALA A 108 -34.51 -38.02 -2.40
CA ALA A 108 -33.79 -37.13 -1.49
C ALA A 108 -34.59 -36.90 -0.19
N ASN A 109 -35.90 -36.67 -0.31
CA ASN A 109 -36.79 -36.56 0.85
C ASN A 109 -36.83 -37.87 1.65
N TYR A 110 -36.94 -39.02 0.98
CA TYR A 110 -36.92 -40.33 1.63
C TYR A 110 -35.63 -40.55 2.42
N ARG A 111 -34.47 -40.26 1.81
CA ARG A 111 -33.16 -40.31 2.50
C ARG A 111 -33.14 -39.41 3.73
N LYS A 112 -33.58 -38.16 3.59
CA LYS A 112 -33.60 -37.19 4.69
C LYS A 112 -34.48 -37.64 5.84
N THR A 113 -35.71 -38.09 5.55
CA THR A 113 -36.65 -38.59 6.55
C THR A 113 -36.09 -39.84 7.24
N MET A 114 -35.45 -40.75 6.49
CA MET A 114 -34.80 -41.94 7.06
C MET A 114 -33.64 -41.55 7.99
N GLN A 115 -32.79 -40.62 7.56
CA GLN A 115 -31.66 -40.12 8.36
C GLN A 115 -32.11 -39.45 9.67
N GLN A 116 -33.25 -38.76 9.64
CA GLN A 116 -33.89 -38.19 10.82
C GLN A 116 -34.45 -39.28 11.73
N LEU A 117 -35.16 -40.26 11.16
CA LEU A 117 -35.69 -41.41 11.91
C LEU A 117 -34.59 -42.19 12.63
N LEU A 118 -33.52 -42.55 11.90
CA LEU A 118 -32.36 -43.25 12.47
C LEU A 118 -31.71 -42.44 13.58
N LYS A 119 -31.61 -41.12 13.42
CA LYS A 119 -31.10 -40.25 14.48
C LYS A 119 -32.01 -40.26 15.71
N THR A 120 -33.33 -40.07 15.55
CA THR A 120 -34.29 -40.12 16.64
C THR A 120 -34.19 -41.44 17.42
N LEU A 121 -34.00 -42.56 16.71
CA LEU A 121 -33.86 -43.89 17.32
C LEU A 121 -32.54 -44.07 18.08
N ILE A 122 -31.45 -43.47 17.59
CA ILE A 122 -30.16 -43.46 18.30
C ILE A 122 -30.28 -42.64 19.58
N ASP A 123 -30.84 -41.42 19.48
CA ASP A 123 -31.06 -40.54 20.63
C ASP A 123 -31.93 -41.25 21.69
N GLN A 124 -33.02 -41.93 21.27
CA GLN A 124 -33.87 -42.75 22.15
C GLN A 124 -33.11 -43.89 22.84
N LYS A 125 -32.22 -44.58 22.10
CA LYS A 125 -31.40 -45.65 22.64
C LYS A 125 -30.39 -45.14 23.67
N GLU A 126 -29.82 -43.96 23.47
CA GLU A 126 -28.92 -43.30 24.44
C GLU A 126 -29.67 -42.86 25.71
N ASP A 127 -30.93 -42.43 25.59
CA ASP A 127 -31.82 -42.08 26.71
C ASP A 127 -32.41 -43.31 27.44
N GLY A 128 -32.03 -44.53 27.04
CA GLY A 128 -32.46 -45.78 27.68
C GLY A 128 -33.87 -46.26 27.30
N VAL A 129 -34.46 -45.71 26.24
CA VAL A 129 -35.76 -46.15 25.70
C VAL A 129 -35.56 -47.41 24.85
N ASP A 130 -36.37 -48.44 25.08
CA ASP A 130 -36.37 -49.66 24.26
C ASP A 130 -36.97 -49.37 22.87
N ALA A 131 -36.11 -49.33 21.86
CA ALA A 131 -36.48 -49.12 20.47
C ALA A 131 -36.42 -50.40 19.62
N THR A 132 -36.21 -51.59 20.22
CA THR A 132 -35.95 -52.84 19.49
C THR A 132 -37.07 -53.21 18.52
N GLU A 133 -38.34 -53.09 18.91
CA GLU A 133 -39.49 -53.40 18.04
C GLU A 133 -39.55 -52.49 16.80
N ILE A 134 -39.18 -51.21 16.97
CA ILE A 134 -39.18 -50.25 15.86
C ILE A 134 -38.01 -50.52 14.92
N VAL A 135 -36.83 -50.79 15.48
CA VAL A 135 -35.62 -51.15 14.71
C VAL A 135 -35.88 -52.37 13.82
N GLU A 136 -36.56 -53.40 14.32
CA GLU A 136 -36.94 -54.59 13.54
C GLU A 136 -37.89 -54.24 12.38
N LYS A 137 -38.89 -53.39 12.61
CA LYS A 137 -39.84 -52.94 11.56
C LYS A 137 -39.18 -52.13 10.45
N ILE A 138 -38.12 -51.39 10.76
CA ILE A 138 -37.43 -50.52 9.79
C ILE A 138 -36.19 -51.17 9.17
N GLU A 139 -35.75 -52.34 9.63
CA GLU A 139 -34.54 -53.01 9.15
C GLU A 139 -34.52 -53.15 7.61
N GLN A 140 -35.60 -53.67 7.02
CA GLN A 140 -35.70 -53.88 5.58
C GLN A 140 -35.73 -52.56 4.78
N PRO A 141 -36.55 -51.54 5.13
CA PRO A 141 -36.45 -50.20 4.55
C PRO A 141 -35.04 -49.60 4.61
N VAL A 142 -34.36 -49.72 5.74
CA VAL A 142 -33.02 -49.18 5.98
C VAL A 142 -31.97 -49.88 5.09
N LYS A 143 -32.02 -51.21 4.99
CA LYS A 143 -31.14 -51.98 4.10
C LYS A 143 -31.40 -51.68 2.62
N ARG A 144 -32.67 -51.57 2.21
CA ARG A 144 -33.04 -51.19 0.83
C ARG A 144 -32.54 -49.81 0.47
N LEU A 145 -32.55 -48.86 1.41
CA LEU A 145 -32.00 -47.54 1.18
C LEU A 145 -30.48 -47.57 0.93
N ALA A 146 -29.74 -48.33 1.73
CA ALA A 146 -28.28 -48.49 1.56
C ALA A 146 -27.94 -49.07 0.17
N GLN A 147 -28.64 -50.13 -0.22
CA GLN A 147 -28.52 -50.74 -1.56
C GLN A 147 -28.87 -49.74 -2.69
N GLY A 148 -29.90 -48.92 -2.49
CA GLY A 148 -30.29 -47.87 -3.42
C GLY A 148 -29.21 -46.81 -3.58
N ILE A 149 -28.62 -46.34 -2.47
CA ILE A 149 -27.52 -45.37 -2.50
C ILE A 149 -26.31 -45.97 -3.21
N ARG A 150 -25.95 -47.23 -2.92
CA ARG A 150 -24.87 -47.95 -3.61
C ARG A 150 -25.08 -48.00 -5.12
N LYS A 151 -26.28 -48.34 -5.57
CA LYS A 151 -26.61 -48.37 -7.00
C LYS A 151 -26.54 -46.97 -7.64
N ASP A 152 -26.99 -45.94 -6.92
CA ASP A 152 -26.88 -44.56 -7.37
C ASP A 152 -25.39 -44.13 -7.49
N ILE A 153 -24.52 -44.53 -6.55
CA ILE A 153 -23.05 -44.31 -6.63
C ILE A 153 -22.49 -44.96 -7.90
N GLU A 154 -22.77 -46.24 -8.14
CA GLU A 154 -22.28 -46.97 -9.32
C GLU A 154 -22.76 -46.33 -10.63
N SER A 155 -23.99 -45.82 -10.66
CA SER A 155 -24.55 -45.11 -11.81
C SER A 155 -23.79 -43.82 -12.09
N VAL A 156 -23.57 -42.98 -11.07
CA VAL A 156 -22.86 -41.71 -11.22
C VAL A 156 -21.38 -41.94 -11.55
N GLN A 157 -20.76 -43.02 -11.05
CA GLN A 157 -19.39 -43.39 -11.45
C GLN A 157 -19.28 -43.68 -12.95
N LYS A 158 -20.23 -44.44 -13.52
CA LYS A 158 -20.27 -44.70 -14.96
C LYS A 158 -20.46 -43.42 -15.76
N GLU A 159 -21.31 -42.51 -15.28
CA GLU A 159 -21.49 -41.19 -15.90
C GLU A 159 -20.18 -40.38 -15.89
N ILE A 160 -19.47 -40.34 -14.76
CA ILE A 160 -18.17 -39.67 -14.65
C ILE A 160 -17.15 -40.25 -15.63
N GLU A 161 -17.09 -41.58 -15.77
CA GLU A 161 -16.20 -42.24 -16.72
C GLU A 161 -16.53 -41.87 -18.17
N GLN A 162 -17.82 -41.83 -18.53
CA GLN A 162 -18.28 -41.41 -19.85
C GLN A 162 -17.95 -39.95 -20.14
N LEU A 163 -18.25 -39.04 -19.19
CA LEU A 163 -17.96 -37.62 -19.31
C LEU A 163 -16.45 -37.35 -19.45
N ARG A 164 -15.60 -38.10 -18.75
CA ARG A 164 -14.14 -38.02 -18.92
C ARG A 164 -13.70 -38.50 -20.30
N ALA A 165 -14.22 -39.63 -20.78
CA ALA A 165 -13.90 -40.14 -22.12
C ALA A 165 -14.37 -39.19 -23.23
N GLN A 166 -15.49 -38.47 -23.02
CA GLN A 166 -15.96 -37.40 -23.90
C GLN A 166 -15.05 -36.18 -23.84
N GLN A 167 -14.61 -35.78 -22.64
CA GLN A 167 -13.71 -34.63 -22.44
C GLN A 167 -12.38 -34.79 -23.19
N GLU A 168 -11.84 -36.01 -23.26
CA GLU A 168 -10.60 -36.29 -24.01
C GLU A 168 -10.75 -36.09 -25.53
N LYS A 169 -11.98 -36.19 -26.06
CA LYS A 169 -12.27 -36.13 -27.51
C LYS A 169 -12.99 -34.85 -27.94
N ALA A 170 -13.34 -33.98 -26.99
CA ALA A 170 -14.18 -32.82 -27.22
C ALA A 170 -13.44 -31.66 -27.89
N ALA A 171 -14.12 -30.97 -28.80
CA ALA A 171 -13.66 -29.69 -29.33
C ALA A 171 -13.72 -28.59 -28.24
N PRO A 172 -12.90 -27.53 -28.31
CA PRO A 172 -12.81 -26.48 -27.27
C PRO A 172 -14.16 -25.87 -26.86
N GLU A 173 -15.10 -25.75 -27.81
CA GLU A 173 -16.45 -25.19 -27.58
C GLU A 173 -17.36 -26.11 -26.75
N GLN A 174 -17.11 -27.43 -26.75
CA GLN A 174 -17.88 -28.41 -25.98
C GLN A 174 -17.25 -28.70 -24.60
N THR A 175 -15.97 -28.36 -24.43
CA THR A 175 -15.18 -28.64 -23.21
C THR A 175 -15.79 -28.01 -21.95
N LEU A 176 -16.35 -26.79 -22.05
CA LEU A 176 -16.91 -26.10 -20.89
C LEU A 176 -18.16 -26.82 -20.36
N LYS A 177 -19.10 -27.18 -21.24
CA LYS A 177 -20.33 -27.91 -20.87
C LYS A 177 -20.01 -29.29 -20.27
N ILE A 178 -19.06 -30.01 -20.86
CA ILE A 178 -18.61 -31.31 -20.33
C ILE A 178 -17.93 -31.12 -18.96
N GLN A 179 -17.17 -30.03 -18.77
CA GLN A 179 -16.53 -29.73 -17.49
C GLN A 179 -17.55 -29.40 -16.39
N GLU A 180 -18.60 -28.65 -16.70
CA GLU A 180 -19.71 -28.37 -15.77
C GLU A 180 -20.46 -29.65 -15.39
N ALA A 181 -20.83 -30.47 -16.37
CA ALA A 181 -21.48 -31.76 -16.14
C ALA A 181 -20.60 -32.70 -15.29
N LEU A 182 -19.30 -32.76 -15.60
CA LEU A 182 -18.33 -33.57 -14.85
C LEU A 182 -18.17 -33.08 -13.41
N SER A 183 -18.14 -31.76 -13.18
CA SER A 183 -18.10 -31.19 -11.83
C SER A 183 -19.36 -31.57 -11.05
N SER A 184 -20.54 -31.39 -11.65
CA SER A 184 -21.82 -31.75 -11.03
C SER A 184 -21.89 -33.24 -10.67
N ALA A 185 -21.48 -34.14 -11.57
CA ALA A 185 -21.46 -35.58 -11.31
C ALA A 185 -20.45 -35.95 -10.21
N LEU A 186 -19.29 -35.28 -10.15
CA LEU A 186 -18.30 -35.49 -9.08
C LEU A 186 -18.82 -35.06 -7.71
N ASP A 187 -19.54 -33.93 -7.64
CA ASP A 187 -20.17 -33.43 -6.41
C ASP A 187 -21.27 -34.40 -5.95
N GLN A 188 -22.19 -34.77 -6.84
CA GLN A 188 -23.25 -35.75 -6.55
C GLN A 188 -22.70 -37.08 -6.03
N ASN A 189 -21.62 -37.58 -6.63
CA ASN A 189 -21.01 -38.82 -6.19
C ASN A 189 -20.37 -38.69 -4.79
N SER A 190 -19.77 -37.53 -4.50
CA SER A 190 -19.22 -37.24 -3.18
C SER A 190 -20.32 -37.19 -2.11
N ASP A 191 -21.46 -36.58 -2.42
CA ASP A 191 -22.63 -36.53 -1.55
C ASP A 191 -23.22 -37.92 -1.30
N LEU A 192 -23.30 -38.77 -2.33
CA LEU A 192 -23.79 -40.14 -2.20
C LEU A 192 -22.86 -41.02 -1.36
N ILE A 193 -21.54 -40.86 -1.50
CA ILE A 193 -20.55 -41.55 -0.67
C ILE A 193 -20.72 -41.17 0.80
N MET A 194 -20.85 -39.86 1.09
CA MET A 194 -21.09 -39.38 2.46
C MET A 194 -22.43 -39.90 3.00
N ALA A 195 -23.48 -39.87 2.19
CA ALA A 195 -24.79 -40.38 2.58
C ALA A 195 -24.77 -41.88 2.89
N LEU A 196 -24.04 -42.69 2.10
CA LEU A 196 -23.87 -44.12 2.39
C LEU A 196 -23.10 -44.32 3.70
N PHE A 197 -22.01 -43.58 3.90
CA PHE A 197 -21.22 -43.66 5.12
C PHE A 197 -22.03 -43.30 6.37
N GLU A 198 -22.70 -42.14 6.38
CA GLU A 198 -23.54 -41.71 7.51
C GLU A 198 -24.69 -42.68 7.77
N HIS A 199 -25.30 -43.22 6.72
CA HIS A 199 -26.37 -44.22 6.83
C HIS A 199 -25.85 -45.52 7.46
N SER A 200 -24.72 -46.04 6.98
CA SER A 200 -24.10 -47.27 7.48
C SER A 200 -23.60 -47.14 8.93
N GLU A 201 -23.04 -45.98 9.31
CA GLU A 201 -22.65 -45.73 10.71
C GLU A 201 -23.86 -45.72 11.65
N LYS A 202 -24.97 -45.08 11.24
CA LYS A 202 -26.22 -45.08 12.02
C LYS A 202 -26.84 -46.47 12.13
N MET A 203 -26.76 -47.28 11.06
CA MET A 203 -27.16 -48.68 11.10
C MET A 203 -26.38 -49.46 12.17
N MET A 204 -25.05 -49.31 12.20
CA MET A 204 -24.21 -49.96 13.23
C MET A 204 -24.54 -49.48 14.64
N ALA A 205 -24.78 -48.17 14.84
CA ALA A 205 -25.16 -47.61 16.13
C ALA A 205 -26.47 -48.23 16.67
N LEU A 206 -27.39 -48.61 15.78
CA LEU A 206 -28.64 -49.30 16.11
C LEU A 206 -28.52 -50.83 16.19
N GLY A 207 -27.34 -51.40 15.89
CA GLY A 207 -27.11 -52.85 15.91
C GLY A 207 -27.54 -53.58 14.64
N LEU A 208 -27.80 -52.86 13.55
CA LEU A 208 -28.10 -53.42 12.24
C LEU A 208 -26.80 -53.74 11.49
N ASP A 209 -26.80 -54.82 10.69
CA ASP A 209 -25.67 -55.18 9.84
C ASP A 209 -25.50 -54.18 8.69
N ALA A 210 -24.34 -53.51 8.66
CA ALA A 210 -23.89 -52.62 7.60
C ALA A 210 -22.48 -53.01 7.07
N GLY A 211 -22.00 -54.21 7.39
CA GLY A 211 -20.61 -54.61 7.10
C GLY A 211 -20.30 -54.68 5.60
N ASP A 212 -21.26 -55.07 4.77
CA ASP A 212 -21.10 -55.11 3.31
C ASP A 212 -20.98 -53.70 2.69
N ASP A 213 -21.80 -52.77 3.16
CA ASP A 213 -21.81 -51.38 2.67
C ASP A 213 -20.51 -50.66 3.04
N LEU A 214 -20.02 -50.89 4.26
CA LEU A 214 -18.76 -50.33 4.75
C LEU A 214 -17.54 -50.90 4.02
N ARG A 215 -17.52 -52.21 3.71
CA ARG A 215 -16.46 -52.80 2.88
C ARG A 215 -16.48 -52.28 1.45
N TYR A 216 -17.67 -52.07 0.90
CA TYR A 216 -17.83 -51.41 -0.40
C TYR A 216 -17.28 -49.98 -0.37
N LEU A 217 -17.62 -49.20 0.67
CA LEU A 217 -17.07 -47.85 0.87
C LEU A 217 -15.55 -47.86 1.02
N ASP A 218 -14.98 -48.77 1.80
CA ASP A 218 -13.52 -48.82 2.01
C ASP A 218 -12.78 -49.01 0.68
N THR A 219 -13.27 -49.92 -0.17
CA THR A 219 -12.73 -50.17 -1.52
C THR A 219 -12.87 -48.92 -2.41
N LEU A 220 -14.07 -48.35 -2.42
CA LEU A 220 -14.42 -47.18 -3.23
C LEU A 220 -13.57 -45.95 -2.86
N LEU A 221 -13.39 -45.69 -1.56
CA LEU A 221 -12.63 -44.56 -1.04
C LEU A 221 -11.16 -44.68 -1.45
N GLN A 222 -10.55 -45.86 -1.34
CA GLN A 222 -9.15 -46.09 -1.74
C GLN A 222 -8.94 -45.87 -3.24
N GLU A 223 -9.79 -46.44 -4.10
CA GLU A 223 -9.70 -46.26 -5.55
C GLU A 223 -9.87 -44.80 -5.95
N ARG A 224 -10.82 -44.10 -5.31
CA ARG A 224 -11.11 -42.70 -5.59
C ARG A 224 -9.99 -41.78 -5.11
N ALA A 225 -9.46 -42.00 -3.90
CA ALA A 225 -8.31 -41.26 -3.38
C ALA A 225 -7.10 -41.40 -4.31
N LYS A 226 -6.78 -42.63 -4.74
CA LYS A 226 -5.72 -42.92 -5.71
C LYS A 226 -5.93 -42.18 -7.03
N SER A 227 -7.15 -42.22 -7.57
CA SER A 227 -7.51 -41.56 -8.84
C SER A 227 -7.40 -40.03 -8.75
N ILE A 228 -7.88 -39.42 -7.67
CA ILE A 228 -7.79 -37.97 -7.45
C ILE A 228 -6.33 -37.55 -7.24
N ALA A 229 -5.57 -38.30 -6.44
CA ALA A 229 -4.16 -38.05 -6.20
C ALA A 229 -3.35 -38.01 -7.50
N GLY A 230 -3.50 -39.02 -8.36
CA GLY A 230 -2.82 -39.05 -9.66
C GLY A 230 -3.16 -37.82 -10.54
N ARG A 231 -4.39 -37.31 -10.49
CA ARG A 231 -4.75 -36.07 -11.21
C ARG A 231 -4.07 -34.83 -10.61
N ILE A 232 -4.04 -34.72 -9.29
CA ILE A 232 -3.37 -33.62 -8.59
C ILE A 232 -1.88 -33.61 -8.96
N GLU A 233 -1.21 -34.76 -8.94
CA GLU A 233 0.20 -34.90 -9.34
C GLU A 233 0.45 -34.45 -10.78
N VAL A 234 -0.41 -34.87 -11.73
CA VAL A 234 -0.34 -34.42 -13.13
C VAL A 234 -0.51 -32.90 -13.23
N PHE A 235 -1.42 -32.29 -12.48
CA PHE A 235 -1.59 -30.84 -12.49
C PHE A 235 -0.39 -30.12 -11.85
N LEU A 236 0.17 -30.64 -10.76
CA LEU A 236 1.38 -30.11 -10.15
C LEU A 236 2.57 -30.13 -11.12
N ASP A 237 2.76 -31.23 -11.86
CA ASP A 237 3.81 -31.32 -12.89
C ASP A 237 3.58 -30.32 -14.04
N LYS A 238 2.34 -30.20 -14.53
CA LYS A 238 1.98 -29.22 -15.57
C LYS A 238 2.21 -27.78 -15.11
N ILE A 239 1.86 -27.45 -13.86
CA ILE A 239 2.12 -26.14 -13.25
C ILE A 239 3.63 -25.89 -13.19
N LYS A 240 4.42 -26.83 -12.65
CA LYS A 240 5.88 -26.72 -12.57
C LYS A 240 6.52 -26.47 -13.95
N LYS A 241 6.05 -27.17 -14.99
CA LYS A 241 6.52 -26.97 -16.37
C LYS A 241 6.09 -25.63 -16.97
N ALA A 242 4.88 -25.15 -16.66
CA ALA A 242 4.41 -23.84 -17.10
C ALA A 242 5.18 -22.70 -16.41
N GLU A 243 5.44 -22.80 -15.11
CA GLU A 243 6.26 -21.84 -14.36
C GLU A 243 7.70 -21.76 -14.91
N LYS A 244 8.34 -22.90 -15.21
CA LYS A 244 9.68 -22.91 -15.84
C LYS A 244 9.68 -22.21 -17.20
N ARG A 245 8.61 -22.33 -17.99
CA ARG A 245 8.46 -21.63 -19.28
C ARG A 245 8.26 -20.12 -19.08
N ALA A 246 7.49 -19.71 -18.07
CA ALA A 246 7.21 -18.30 -17.77
C ALA A 246 8.49 -17.48 -17.48
N VAL A 247 9.52 -18.11 -16.90
CA VAL A 247 10.80 -17.44 -16.58
C VAL A 247 11.55 -16.96 -17.83
N LYS A 248 11.39 -17.66 -18.96
CA LYS A 248 12.09 -17.36 -20.22
C LYS A 248 11.20 -16.70 -21.28
N ALA A 249 9.92 -16.51 -20.97
CA ALA A 249 8.91 -16.02 -21.88
C ALA A 249 8.97 -14.49 -22.06
N THR A 250 8.60 -14.03 -23.25
CA THR A 250 8.34 -12.61 -23.53
C THR A 250 7.10 -12.11 -22.75
N ASP A 251 6.94 -10.79 -22.63
CA ASP A 251 5.83 -10.23 -21.83
C ASP A 251 4.43 -10.56 -22.38
N ASP A 252 4.31 -10.81 -23.69
CA ASP A 252 3.04 -11.27 -24.29
C ASP A 252 2.81 -12.77 -24.08
N GLU A 253 3.86 -13.60 -24.14
CA GLU A 253 3.77 -15.03 -23.79
C GLU A 253 3.51 -15.25 -22.29
N LYS A 254 4.01 -14.37 -21.40
CA LYS A 254 3.70 -14.45 -19.97
C LYS A 254 2.20 -14.30 -19.69
N LYS A 255 1.47 -13.53 -20.49
CA LYS A 255 0.01 -13.36 -20.32
C LYS A 255 -0.73 -14.66 -20.62
N SER A 256 -0.40 -15.35 -21.71
CA SER A 256 -1.04 -16.63 -22.05
C SER A 256 -0.68 -17.72 -21.04
N ILE A 257 0.59 -17.78 -20.61
CA ILE A 257 1.02 -18.73 -19.56
C ILE A 257 0.32 -18.44 -18.22
N ALA A 258 0.05 -17.17 -17.89
CA ALA A 258 -0.69 -16.82 -16.68
C ALA A 258 -2.13 -17.36 -16.70
N VAL A 259 -2.82 -17.29 -17.84
CA VAL A 259 -4.16 -17.87 -18.02
C VAL A 259 -4.12 -19.40 -17.87
N ASP A 260 -3.14 -20.06 -18.50
CA ASP A 260 -2.95 -21.51 -18.36
C ASP A 260 -2.68 -21.93 -16.90
N LEU A 261 -1.82 -21.17 -16.20
CA LEU A 261 -1.51 -21.39 -14.79
C LEU A 261 -2.74 -21.22 -13.89
N GLN A 262 -3.57 -20.22 -14.16
CA GLN A 262 -4.82 -20.03 -13.43
C GLN A 262 -5.75 -21.23 -13.61
N LEU A 263 -5.99 -21.66 -14.85
CA LEU A 263 -6.85 -22.81 -15.17
C LEU A 263 -6.34 -24.10 -14.51
N LEU A 264 -5.02 -24.35 -14.56
CA LEU A 264 -4.41 -25.51 -13.91
C LEU A 264 -4.54 -25.45 -12.39
N SER A 265 -4.39 -24.27 -11.79
CA SER A 265 -4.54 -24.07 -10.35
C SER A 265 -5.98 -24.30 -9.89
N GLU A 266 -6.97 -23.84 -10.65
CA GLU A 266 -8.39 -24.08 -10.38
C GLU A 266 -8.71 -25.58 -10.44
N LYS A 267 -8.23 -26.29 -11.47
CA LYS A 267 -8.41 -27.75 -11.60
C LYS A 267 -7.75 -28.52 -10.45
N LYS A 268 -6.54 -28.12 -10.06
CA LYS A 268 -5.83 -28.67 -8.89
C LYS A 268 -6.64 -28.45 -7.61
N GLN A 269 -7.16 -27.24 -7.38
CA GLN A 269 -7.89 -26.91 -6.16
C GLN A 269 -9.26 -27.61 -6.06
N SER A 270 -9.98 -27.75 -7.18
CA SER A 270 -11.20 -28.55 -7.25
C SER A 270 -10.94 -30.02 -6.86
N ASN A 271 -9.90 -30.65 -7.43
CA ASN A 271 -9.55 -32.02 -7.07
C ASN A 271 -9.07 -32.15 -5.62
N ALA A 272 -8.32 -31.16 -5.11
CA ALA A 272 -7.89 -31.13 -3.72
C ALA A 272 -9.08 -31.08 -2.74
N LYS A 273 -10.13 -30.29 -3.04
CA LYS A 273 -11.36 -30.28 -2.23
C LYS A 273 -12.03 -31.66 -2.19
N SER A 274 -12.16 -32.32 -3.35
CA SER A 274 -12.71 -33.68 -3.39
C SER A 274 -11.83 -34.67 -2.63
N LEU A 275 -10.50 -34.54 -2.70
CA LEU A 275 -9.57 -35.41 -1.96
C LEU A 275 -9.71 -35.21 -0.44
N ALA A 276 -9.88 -33.96 0.02
CA ALA A 276 -10.06 -33.66 1.44
C ALA A 276 -11.31 -34.34 2.03
N LEU A 277 -12.43 -34.32 1.30
CA LEU A 277 -13.65 -35.00 1.73
C LEU A 277 -13.48 -36.53 1.79
N ILE A 278 -12.75 -37.10 0.82
CA ILE A 278 -12.45 -38.54 0.82
C ILE A 278 -11.51 -38.90 1.98
N ILE A 279 -10.48 -38.09 2.26
CA ILE A 279 -9.57 -38.27 3.40
C ILE A 279 -10.34 -38.23 4.72
N ASP A 280 -11.29 -37.30 4.89
CA ASP A 280 -12.10 -37.22 6.10
C ASP A 280 -12.87 -38.53 6.37
N VAL A 281 -13.53 -39.07 5.34
CA VAL A 281 -14.24 -40.36 5.47
C VAL A 281 -13.25 -41.52 5.68
N MET A 282 -12.12 -41.54 4.97
CA MET A 282 -11.08 -42.55 5.16
C MET A 282 -10.54 -42.58 6.58
N ASN A 283 -10.28 -41.41 7.18
CA ASN A 283 -9.80 -41.28 8.56
C ASN A 283 -10.84 -41.79 9.56
N LYS A 284 -12.12 -41.42 9.39
CA LYS A 284 -13.23 -41.94 10.20
C LYS A 284 -13.37 -43.46 10.10
N ARG A 285 -13.04 -44.03 8.94
CA ARG A 285 -13.01 -45.47 8.66
C ARG A 285 -11.70 -46.18 9.04
N ASN A 286 -10.74 -45.48 9.65
CA ASN A 286 -9.40 -46.00 9.98
C ASN A 286 -8.62 -46.58 8.76
N LEU A 287 -8.83 -46.03 7.56
CA LEU A 287 -8.07 -46.38 6.37
C LEU A 287 -6.77 -45.55 6.28
N ASP A 288 -5.73 -46.09 5.63
CA ASP A 288 -4.48 -45.35 5.45
C ASP A 288 -4.66 -44.19 4.45
N ALA A 289 -4.88 -42.99 4.98
CA ALA A 289 -4.97 -41.75 4.21
C ALA A 289 -3.65 -40.95 4.20
N THR A 290 -2.55 -41.50 4.74
CA THR A 290 -1.26 -40.81 4.90
C THR A 290 -0.71 -40.23 3.58
N PRO A 291 -0.56 -41.01 2.48
CA PRO A 291 0.00 -40.48 1.24
C PRO A 291 -0.89 -39.40 0.61
N TYR A 292 -2.20 -39.51 0.79
CA TYR A 292 -3.18 -38.56 0.25
C TYR A 292 -3.20 -37.26 1.04
N SER A 293 -3.05 -37.33 2.36
CA SER A 293 -2.95 -36.18 3.25
C SER A 293 -1.68 -35.36 2.97
N GLN A 294 -0.55 -36.04 2.74
CA GLN A 294 0.69 -35.39 2.30
C GLN A 294 0.51 -34.64 0.98
N LEU A 295 -0.09 -35.29 -0.02
CA LEU A 295 -0.34 -34.67 -1.31
C LEU A 295 -1.34 -33.50 -1.23
N LEU A 296 -2.37 -33.60 -0.41
CA LEU A 296 -3.34 -32.52 -0.19
C LEU A 296 -2.64 -31.25 0.30
N ILE A 297 -1.74 -31.39 1.29
CA ILE A 297 -0.94 -30.29 1.85
C ILE A 297 -0.05 -29.67 0.78
N VAL A 298 0.64 -30.49 -0.02
CA VAL A 298 1.47 -29.99 -1.14
C VAL A 298 0.62 -29.25 -2.18
N ALA A 299 -0.59 -29.72 -2.45
CA ALA A 299 -1.47 -29.15 -3.46
C ALA A 299 -2.13 -27.83 -3.03
N THR A 300 -2.61 -27.73 -1.79
CA THR A 300 -3.37 -26.56 -1.29
C THR A 300 -2.49 -25.54 -0.59
N GLY A 301 -1.40 -25.97 0.04
CA GLY A 301 -0.64 -25.15 0.99
C GLY A 301 -1.45 -24.80 2.25
N GLU A 302 -2.62 -25.41 2.44
CA GLU A 302 -3.48 -25.20 3.61
C GLU A 302 -3.08 -26.17 4.72
N ILE A 303 -3.09 -25.65 5.95
CA ILE A 303 -2.76 -26.39 7.17
C ILE A 303 -4.06 -27.04 7.67
N SER A 304 -4.26 -28.34 7.42
CA SER A 304 -5.37 -29.11 7.98
C SER A 304 -5.04 -29.67 9.37
N GLY A 305 -6.02 -30.15 10.14
CA GLY A 305 -5.77 -30.79 11.45
C GLY A 305 -4.89 -32.04 11.37
N ASP A 306 -4.84 -32.69 10.20
CA ASP A 306 -4.06 -33.92 9.95
C ASP A 306 -2.54 -33.68 9.92
N ILE A 307 -2.08 -32.42 9.92
CA ILE A 307 -0.64 -32.11 9.97
C ILE A 307 0.03 -32.55 11.27
N PHE A 308 -0.73 -32.86 12.32
CA PHE A 308 -0.19 -33.31 13.60
C PHE A 308 0.05 -34.83 13.65
N ASP A 309 -0.32 -35.57 12.60
CA ASP A 309 0.04 -36.99 12.50
C ASP A 309 1.56 -37.12 12.29
N ARG A 310 2.22 -37.83 13.22
CA ARG A 310 3.67 -38.06 13.20
C ARG A 310 4.15 -38.68 11.88
N LYS A 311 3.35 -39.51 11.21
CA LYS A 311 3.69 -40.15 9.93
C LYS A 311 3.59 -39.15 8.76
N VAL A 312 2.59 -38.28 8.78
CA VAL A 312 2.43 -37.21 7.78
C VAL A 312 3.58 -36.22 7.90
N VAL A 313 3.92 -35.77 9.12
CA VAL A 313 5.05 -34.87 9.38
C VAL A 313 6.38 -35.47 8.94
N ALA A 314 6.64 -36.73 9.27
CA ALA A 314 7.90 -37.39 8.91
C ALA A 314 8.07 -37.50 7.38
N GLY A 315 7.01 -37.90 6.67
CA GLY A 315 7.05 -37.99 5.20
C GLY A 315 7.18 -36.63 4.52
N LEU A 316 6.46 -35.60 5.01
CA LEU A 316 6.65 -34.24 4.52
C LEU A 316 8.07 -33.75 4.77
N THR A 317 8.63 -33.97 5.96
CA THR A 317 10.00 -33.55 6.28
C THR A 317 11.01 -34.19 5.33
N GLN A 318 10.88 -35.49 5.06
CA GLN A 318 11.74 -36.20 4.12
C GLN A 318 11.61 -35.63 2.70
N GLN A 319 10.39 -35.44 2.20
CA GLN A 319 10.11 -34.89 0.87
C GLN A 319 10.62 -33.45 0.72
N TRP A 320 10.53 -32.66 1.79
CA TRP A 320 11.07 -31.31 1.86
C TRP A 320 12.60 -31.30 1.76
N VAL A 321 13.28 -32.18 2.50
CA VAL A 321 14.74 -32.30 2.45
C VAL A 321 15.20 -32.71 1.05
N GLU A 322 14.53 -33.69 0.43
CA GLU A 322 14.84 -34.12 -0.94
C GLU A 322 14.59 -33.00 -1.96
N SER A 323 13.47 -32.29 -1.85
CA SER A 323 13.13 -31.17 -2.74
C SER A 323 14.10 -30.00 -2.57
N LEU A 324 14.53 -29.70 -1.34
CA LEU A 324 15.54 -28.68 -1.06
C LEU A 324 16.91 -29.07 -1.64
N GLN A 325 17.30 -30.34 -1.53
CA GLN A 325 18.54 -30.83 -2.10
C GLN A 325 18.53 -30.77 -3.63
N GLU A 326 17.44 -31.17 -4.29
CA GLU A 326 17.29 -31.04 -5.74
C GLU A 326 17.30 -29.58 -6.19
N TRP A 327 16.52 -28.72 -5.51
CA TRP A 327 16.49 -27.29 -5.80
C TRP A 327 17.86 -26.64 -5.61
N ALA A 328 18.60 -27.00 -4.56
CA ALA A 328 19.94 -26.51 -4.27
C ALA A 328 20.96 -27.00 -5.28
N LYS A 329 20.83 -28.23 -5.82
CA LYS A 329 21.67 -28.73 -6.91
C LYS A 329 21.38 -28.00 -8.23
N GLU A 330 20.10 -27.76 -8.54
CA GLU A 330 19.67 -27.10 -9.78
C GLU A 330 19.96 -25.58 -9.78
N ASN A 331 19.80 -24.90 -8.64
CA ASN A 331 19.91 -23.44 -8.52
C ASN A 331 21.12 -22.96 -7.71
N GLY A 332 21.81 -23.84 -7.00
CA GLY A 332 22.99 -23.49 -6.18
C GLY A 332 24.08 -22.77 -6.97
N PRO A 333 24.50 -23.27 -8.15
CA PRO A 333 25.53 -22.60 -8.95
C PRO A 333 25.14 -21.19 -9.38
N THR A 334 23.87 -20.96 -9.75
CA THR A 334 23.41 -19.64 -10.21
C THR A 334 23.24 -18.65 -9.04
N ILE A 335 22.79 -19.12 -7.87
CA ILE A 335 22.69 -18.31 -6.64
C ILE A 335 24.08 -17.93 -6.14
N LEU A 336 25.03 -18.87 -6.11
CA LEU A 336 26.42 -18.60 -5.75
C LEU A 336 27.04 -17.54 -6.67
N LEU A 337 26.85 -17.67 -7.98
CA LEU A 337 27.35 -16.70 -8.94
C LEU A 337 26.72 -15.31 -8.72
N LYS A 338 25.40 -15.22 -8.51
CA LYS A 338 24.72 -13.96 -8.19
C LYS A 338 25.21 -13.34 -6.88
N ALA A 339 25.43 -14.15 -5.84
CA ALA A 339 25.97 -13.68 -4.57
C ALA A 339 27.38 -13.11 -4.72
N ILE A 340 28.24 -13.79 -5.49
CA ILE A 340 29.59 -13.30 -5.81
C ILE A 340 29.52 -11.96 -6.56
N VAL A 341 28.64 -11.85 -7.57
CA VAL A 341 28.45 -10.62 -8.34
C VAL A 341 27.97 -9.46 -7.45
N ILE A 342 27.02 -9.71 -6.54
CA ILE A 342 26.54 -8.71 -5.57
C ILE A 342 27.67 -8.23 -4.67
N ILE A 343 28.42 -9.16 -4.09
CA ILE A 343 29.56 -8.84 -3.21
C ILE A 343 30.59 -8.02 -3.99
N PHE A 344 30.89 -8.41 -5.23
CA PHE A 344 31.81 -7.69 -6.11
C PHE A 344 31.33 -6.26 -6.39
N ILE A 345 30.05 -6.08 -6.74
CA ILE A 345 29.44 -4.75 -6.95
C ILE A 345 29.56 -3.90 -5.68
N LEU A 346 29.18 -4.43 -4.52
CA LEU A 346 29.24 -3.68 -3.26
C LEU A 346 30.68 -3.30 -2.89
N LEU A 347 31.65 -4.17 -3.13
CA LEU A 347 33.08 -3.87 -2.92
C LEU A 347 33.58 -2.80 -3.89
N LEU A 348 33.20 -2.88 -5.16
CA LEU A 348 33.53 -1.89 -6.18
C LEU A 348 32.97 -0.52 -5.80
N PHE A 349 31.70 -0.43 -5.43
CA PHE A 349 31.07 0.82 -5.01
C PHE A 349 31.62 1.34 -3.68
N LYS A 350 32.05 0.47 -2.76
CA LYS A 350 32.79 0.88 -1.56
C LYS A 350 34.14 1.51 -1.90
N LEU A 351 34.86 0.96 -2.89
CA LEU A 351 36.12 1.54 -3.37
C LEU A 351 35.88 2.92 -4.02
N ILE A 352 34.86 3.03 -4.88
CA ILE A 352 34.48 4.30 -5.52
C ILE A 352 34.04 5.31 -4.47
N SER A 353 33.22 4.91 -3.50
CA SER A 353 32.77 5.76 -2.40
C SER A 353 33.94 6.32 -1.59
N ASN A 354 34.93 5.47 -1.26
CA ASN A 354 36.15 5.91 -0.59
C ASN A 354 36.99 6.87 -1.43
N LEU A 355 37.13 6.61 -2.74
CA LEU A 355 37.86 7.49 -3.65
C LEU A 355 37.16 8.86 -3.75
N PHE A 356 35.85 8.84 -3.95
CA PHE A 356 35.03 10.05 -4.05
C PHE A 356 35.09 10.87 -2.75
N SER A 357 34.99 10.21 -1.60
CA SER A 357 35.10 10.86 -0.29
C SER A 357 36.47 11.49 -0.07
N ARG A 358 37.56 10.87 -0.57
CA ARG A 358 38.91 11.48 -0.54
C ARG A 358 39.02 12.69 -1.46
N VAL A 359 38.40 12.64 -2.65
CA VAL A 359 38.37 13.80 -3.57
C VAL A 359 37.63 14.96 -2.92
N VAL A 360 36.45 14.72 -2.35
CA VAL A 360 35.67 15.73 -1.62
C VAL A 360 36.47 16.27 -0.43
N ARG A 361 37.11 15.40 0.36
CA ARG A 361 37.97 15.83 1.48
C ARG A 361 39.11 16.72 1.01
N ARG A 362 39.81 16.35 -0.06
CA ARG A 362 40.91 17.16 -0.63
C ARG A 362 40.40 18.50 -1.15
N ALA A 363 39.27 18.54 -1.84
CA ALA A 363 38.67 19.77 -2.35
C ALA A 363 38.29 20.73 -1.22
N LEU A 364 37.69 20.20 -0.15
CA LEU A 364 37.31 20.98 1.03
C LEU A 364 38.54 21.46 1.83
N SER A 365 39.58 20.64 1.96
CA SER A 365 40.81 21.02 2.69
C SER A 365 41.73 21.96 1.91
N ALA A 366 41.70 21.91 0.57
CA ALA A 366 42.45 22.81 -0.30
C ALA A 366 41.77 24.18 -0.45
N SER A 367 40.50 24.27 -0.06
CA SER A 367 39.76 25.52 -0.04
C SER A 367 40.32 26.45 1.04
N LYS A 368 40.61 27.70 0.68
CA LYS A 368 40.95 28.77 1.65
C LYS A 368 39.74 29.22 2.49
N LEU A 369 38.58 28.58 2.33
CA LEU A 369 37.36 28.91 3.07
C LEU A 369 37.46 28.30 4.47
N HIS A 370 37.19 29.13 5.50
CA HIS A 370 37.08 28.71 6.90
C HIS A 370 35.79 27.90 7.15
N ILE A 371 35.67 26.74 6.51
CA ILE A 371 34.52 25.84 6.68
C ILE A 371 34.71 25.06 7.98
N SER A 372 33.67 25.00 8.81
CA SER A 372 33.71 24.24 10.07
C SER A 372 33.97 22.74 9.82
N GLN A 373 34.69 22.10 10.74
CA GLN A 373 34.99 20.68 10.66
C GLN A 373 33.73 19.82 10.52
N LEU A 374 32.66 20.19 11.25
CA LEU A 374 31.36 19.51 11.18
C LEU A 374 30.74 19.54 9.78
N LEU A 375 30.81 20.69 9.08
CA LEU A 375 30.24 20.82 7.74
C LEU A 375 31.07 20.04 6.72
N GLN A 376 32.40 20.01 6.89
CA GLN A 376 33.27 19.18 6.05
C GLN A 376 32.94 17.69 6.19
N ASP A 377 32.85 17.20 7.42
CA ASP A 377 32.56 15.79 7.68
C ASP A 377 31.14 15.41 7.22
N PHE A 378 30.17 16.34 7.30
CA PHE A 378 28.84 16.14 6.73
C PHE A 378 28.89 15.89 5.22
N PHE A 379 29.53 16.78 4.43
CA PHE A 379 29.61 16.62 2.98
C PHE A 379 30.41 15.38 2.56
N ILE A 380 31.51 15.08 3.24
CA ILE A 380 32.31 13.87 2.98
C ILE A 380 31.45 12.62 3.19
N ASN A 381 30.75 12.53 4.33
CA ASN A 381 29.91 11.38 4.64
C ASN A 381 28.70 11.28 3.72
N LEU A 382 28.05 12.40 3.39
CA LEU A 382 26.89 12.43 2.48
C LEU A 382 27.30 11.94 1.08
N SER A 383 28.42 12.44 0.56
CA SER A 383 28.93 12.07 -0.75
C SER A 383 29.26 10.57 -0.85
N GLY A 384 29.94 10.01 0.15
CA GLY A 384 30.25 8.58 0.21
C GLY A 384 29.00 7.72 0.34
N LYS A 385 28.03 8.12 1.18
CA LYS A 385 26.76 7.40 1.35
C LYS A 385 25.90 7.42 0.09
N ALA A 386 25.85 8.54 -0.64
CA ALA A 386 25.11 8.64 -1.89
C ALA A 386 25.61 7.63 -2.93
N VAL A 387 26.93 7.52 -3.10
CA VAL A 387 27.55 6.51 -3.97
C VAL A 387 27.18 5.09 -3.53
N MET A 388 27.18 4.82 -2.22
CA MET A 388 26.83 3.50 -1.69
C MET A 388 25.35 3.15 -1.93
N VAL A 389 24.44 4.11 -1.85
CA VAL A 389 23.01 3.90 -2.16
C VAL A 389 22.84 3.49 -3.63
N VAL A 390 23.52 4.15 -4.56
CA VAL A 390 23.52 3.75 -5.99
C VAL A 390 24.06 2.32 -6.13
N GLY A 391 25.18 2.00 -5.48
CA GLY A 391 25.76 0.66 -5.49
C GLY A 391 24.81 -0.41 -4.96
N LEU A 392 24.05 -0.09 -3.90
CA LEU A 392 23.04 -0.98 -3.33
C LEU A 392 21.90 -1.23 -4.33
N LEU A 393 21.40 -0.20 -5.01
CA LEU A 393 20.36 -0.36 -6.03
C LEU A 393 20.82 -1.25 -7.19
N VAL A 394 22.06 -1.05 -7.67
CA VAL A 394 22.66 -1.88 -8.72
C VAL A 394 22.87 -3.32 -8.25
N ALA A 395 23.22 -3.54 -6.99
CA ALA A 395 23.31 -4.87 -6.41
C ALA A 395 21.94 -5.56 -6.31
N LEU A 396 20.90 -4.83 -5.89
CA LEU A 396 19.53 -5.34 -5.80
C LEU A 396 18.95 -5.72 -7.17
N SER A 397 19.34 -5.04 -8.26
CA SER A 397 18.87 -5.41 -9.60
C SER A 397 19.37 -6.80 -10.03
N GLN A 398 20.52 -7.27 -9.51
CA GLN A 398 21.07 -8.59 -9.85
C GLN A 398 20.27 -9.76 -9.26
N ILE A 399 19.55 -9.53 -8.17
CA ILE A 399 18.63 -10.51 -7.58
C ILE A 399 17.21 -10.43 -8.17
N GLY A 400 16.99 -9.59 -9.19
CA GLY A 400 15.71 -9.43 -9.86
C GLY A 400 14.71 -8.56 -9.11
N VAL A 401 15.18 -7.73 -8.17
CA VAL A 401 14.33 -6.72 -7.53
C VAL A 401 14.07 -5.59 -8.53
N GLU A 402 12.79 -5.26 -8.75
CA GLU A 402 12.40 -4.11 -9.56
C GLU A 402 12.83 -2.82 -8.86
N ILE A 403 13.83 -2.13 -9.42
CA ILE A 403 14.35 -0.89 -8.86
C ILE A 403 13.47 0.34 -9.17
N GLY A 404 12.50 0.21 -10.08
CA GLY A 404 11.61 1.31 -10.50
C GLY A 404 10.88 1.99 -9.33
N PRO A 405 10.15 1.24 -8.47
CA PRO A 405 9.51 1.81 -7.28
C PRO A 405 10.50 2.47 -6.30
N LEU A 406 11.69 1.90 -6.12
CA LEU A 406 12.73 2.47 -5.26
C LEU A 406 13.26 3.80 -5.81
N LEU A 407 13.50 3.88 -7.12
CA LEU A 407 13.90 5.10 -7.80
C LEU A 407 12.80 6.16 -7.76
N ALA A 408 11.53 5.76 -7.93
CA ALA A 408 10.40 6.66 -7.79
C ALA A 408 10.32 7.25 -6.37
N GLY A 409 10.49 6.41 -5.33
CA GLY A 409 10.55 6.86 -3.94
C GLY A 409 11.71 7.83 -3.66
N LEU A 410 12.91 7.53 -4.18
CA LEU A 410 14.05 8.46 -4.10
C LEU A 410 13.79 9.78 -4.85
N GLY A 411 13.09 9.72 -5.98
CA GLY A 411 12.66 10.90 -6.73
C GLY A 411 11.72 11.79 -5.92
N VAL A 412 10.75 11.21 -5.22
CA VAL A 412 9.85 11.95 -4.31
C VAL A 412 10.63 12.59 -3.16
N ILE A 413 11.55 11.86 -2.53
CA ILE A 413 12.42 12.41 -1.47
C ILE A 413 13.27 13.57 -2.03
N GLY A 414 13.87 13.40 -3.20
CA GLY A 414 14.65 14.43 -3.88
C GLY A 414 13.83 15.67 -4.22
N PHE A 415 12.59 15.49 -4.66
CA PHE A 415 11.65 16.57 -4.92
C PHE A 415 11.33 17.35 -3.64
N ILE A 416 10.97 16.67 -2.55
CA ILE A 416 10.67 17.30 -1.26
C ILE A 416 11.88 18.07 -0.73
N LEU A 417 13.07 17.48 -0.79
CA LEU A 417 14.31 18.16 -0.40
C LEU A 417 14.61 19.36 -1.30
N GLY A 418 14.37 19.25 -2.61
CA GLY A 418 14.53 20.35 -3.55
C GLY A 418 13.60 21.53 -3.24
N PHE A 419 12.33 21.25 -2.94
CA PHE A 419 11.37 22.26 -2.49
C PHE A 419 11.80 22.91 -1.18
N ALA A 420 12.27 22.13 -0.20
CA ALA A 420 12.76 22.65 1.07
C ALA A 420 14.00 23.56 0.90
N LEU A 421 14.82 23.32 -0.12
CA LEU A 421 16.03 24.10 -0.41
C LEU A 421 15.82 25.24 -1.43
N GLN A 422 14.60 25.39 -1.96
CA GLN A 422 14.29 26.34 -3.03
C GLN A 422 14.68 27.78 -2.69
N GLU A 423 14.34 28.25 -1.48
CA GLU A 423 14.65 29.61 -1.04
C GLU A 423 16.15 29.84 -0.86
N THR A 424 16.87 28.87 -0.28
CA THR A 424 18.33 28.93 -0.12
C THR A 424 19.03 29.00 -1.48
N LEU A 425 18.58 28.20 -2.45
CA LEU A 425 19.13 28.22 -3.81
C LEU A 425 18.81 29.53 -4.55
N SER A 426 17.60 30.07 -4.35
CA SER A 426 17.21 31.38 -4.88
C SER A 426 18.11 32.50 -4.33
N ASN A 427 18.37 32.51 -3.02
CA ASN A 427 19.30 33.46 -2.39
C ASN A 427 20.71 33.35 -2.95
N PHE A 428 21.22 32.12 -3.11
CA PHE A 428 22.52 31.86 -3.72
C PHE A 428 22.60 32.42 -5.15
N ALA A 429 21.59 32.14 -5.98
CA ALA A 429 21.54 32.62 -7.35
C ALA A 429 21.45 34.15 -7.41
N SER A 430 20.63 34.78 -6.57
CA SER A 430 20.55 36.24 -6.46
C SER A 430 21.89 36.86 -6.02
N GLY A 431 22.58 36.25 -5.06
CA GLY A 431 23.92 36.68 -4.66
C GLY A 431 24.93 36.61 -5.80
N LEU A 432 24.90 35.53 -6.57
CA LEU A 432 25.75 35.39 -7.76
C LEU A 432 25.43 36.46 -8.82
N MET A 433 24.16 36.77 -9.05
CA MET A 433 23.76 37.83 -9.99
C MET A 433 24.23 39.22 -9.53
N ILE A 434 24.12 39.52 -8.24
CA ILE A 434 24.64 40.78 -7.67
C ILE A 434 26.16 40.87 -7.87
N LEU A 435 26.90 39.78 -7.64
CA LEU A 435 28.35 39.73 -7.85
C LEU A 435 28.76 39.90 -9.32
N ILE A 436 27.98 39.35 -10.26
CA ILE A 436 28.24 39.43 -11.70
C ILE A 436 27.94 40.82 -12.24
N TYR A 437 26.74 41.35 -11.97
CA TYR A 437 26.28 42.61 -12.54
C TYR A 437 26.67 43.84 -11.71
N ARG A 438 27.07 43.63 -10.46
CA ARG A 438 27.49 44.67 -9.50
C ARG A 438 26.62 45.94 -9.52
N PRO A 439 25.29 45.84 -9.27
CA PRO A 439 24.44 47.02 -9.14
C PRO A 439 24.84 47.92 -7.95
N TYR A 440 25.58 47.36 -6.99
CA TYR A 440 26.24 48.05 -5.89
C TYR A 440 27.47 47.24 -5.45
N ASP A 441 28.36 47.86 -4.68
CA ASP A 441 29.52 47.21 -4.06
C ASP A 441 29.61 47.53 -2.56
N ILE A 442 30.48 46.81 -1.84
CA ILE A 442 30.77 47.04 -0.43
C ILE A 442 31.20 48.51 -0.24
N GLY A 443 30.62 49.17 0.75
CA GLY A 443 30.84 50.58 1.06
C GLY A 443 29.84 51.53 0.41
N ASN A 444 29.02 51.09 -0.55
CA ASN A 444 27.95 51.91 -1.10
C ASN A 444 26.78 52.06 -0.10
N THR A 445 26.11 53.21 -0.14
CA THR A 445 24.82 53.40 0.54
C THR A 445 23.70 53.09 -0.43
N ILE A 446 22.85 52.13 -0.09
CA ILE A 446 21.75 51.66 -0.93
C ILE A 446 20.43 51.72 -0.18
N GLU A 447 19.35 51.82 -0.93
CA GLU A 447 17.97 51.56 -0.49
C GLU A 447 17.44 50.39 -1.32
N ALA A 448 17.32 49.22 -0.69
CA ALA A 448 16.92 47.98 -1.33
C ALA A 448 16.33 47.00 -0.29
N GLY A 449 15.46 46.09 -0.71
CA GLY A 449 14.85 45.10 0.20
C GLY A 449 14.02 45.71 1.34
N GLY A 450 13.55 46.95 1.16
CA GLY A 450 12.79 47.71 2.17
C GLY A 450 13.64 48.38 3.25
N VAL A 451 14.97 48.42 3.11
CA VAL A 451 15.88 49.05 4.09
C VAL A 451 16.86 50.00 3.38
N MET A 452 17.33 51.02 4.11
CA MET A 452 18.38 51.94 3.64
C MET A 452 19.60 51.89 4.56
N GLY A 453 20.80 51.84 3.99
CA GLY A 453 22.04 51.90 4.75
C GLY A 453 23.28 51.61 3.91
N LYS A 454 24.44 51.60 4.57
CA LYS A 454 25.74 51.32 3.95
C LYS A 454 26.01 49.82 3.92
N VAL A 455 26.31 49.28 2.75
CA VAL A 455 26.67 47.86 2.58
C VAL A 455 28.02 47.61 3.25
N GLN A 456 28.05 46.75 4.27
CA GLN A 456 29.26 46.41 5.02
C GLN A 456 29.91 45.14 4.51
N GLU A 457 29.10 44.10 4.29
CA GLU A 457 29.56 42.77 3.87
C GLU A 457 28.54 42.16 2.91
N MET A 458 29.00 41.35 1.97
CA MET A 458 28.11 40.57 1.10
C MET A 458 28.65 39.14 0.99
N ASN A 459 27.76 38.17 1.20
CA ASN A 459 28.05 36.76 0.98
C ASN A 459 27.07 36.18 -0.07
N MET A 460 27.20 34.89 -0.38
CA MET A 460 26.41 34.29 -1.46
C MET A 460 24.90 34.27 -1.18
N VAL A 461 24.47 34.31 0.09
CA VAL A 461 23.04 34.18 0.45
C VAL A 461 22.41 35.46 1.01
N ALA A 462 23.20 36.38 1.55
CA ALA A 462 22.72 37.60 2.16
C ALA A 462 23.71 38.77 2.02
N THR A 463 23.17 39.98 2.10
CA THR A 463 23.91 41.24 2.17
C THR A 463 23.72 41.85 3.57
N THR A 464 24.82 42.27 4.19
CA THR A 464 24.80 42.98 5.47
C THR A 464 24.81 44.48 5.21
N ILE A 465 23.80 45.17 5.71
CA ILE A 465 23.60 46.61 5.59
C ILE A 465 23.68 47.23 6.99
N MET A 466 24.52 48.24 7.15
CA MET A 466 24.61 49.06 8.35
C MET A 466 23.73 50.30 8.19
N THR A 467 22.74 50.48 9.06
CA THR A 467 21.88 51.66 9.04
C THR A 467 22.62 52.91 9.55
N PRO A 468 22.14 54.13 9.26
CA PRO A 468 22.74 55.37 9.77
C PRO A 468 22.80 55.46 11.30
N ASP A 469 21.87 54.79 12.01
CA ASP A 469 21.84 54.68 13.47
C ASP A 469 22.61 53.46 14.02
N ASN A 470 23.52 52.90 13.21
CA ASN A 470 24.47 51.84 13.58
C ASN A 470 23.84 50.47 13.93
N GLN A 471 22.76 50.10 13.25
CA GLN A 471 22.16 48.76 13.34
C GLN A 471 22.64 47.86 12.19
N LYS A 472 22.99 46.61 12.52
CA LYS A 472 23.38 45.59 11.53
C LYS A 472 22.16 44.83 11.03
N LEU A 473 21.78 45.04 9.78
CA LEU A 473 20.70 44.33 9.12
C LEU A 473 21.27 43.28 8.16
N VAL A 474 20.80 42.03 8.27
CA VAL A 474 21.16 40.94 7.34
C VAL A 474 19.98 40.67 6.44
N VAL A 475 20.10 41.06 5.17
CA VAL A 475 19.01 40.99 4.19
C VAL A 475 19.28 39.85 3.21
N PRO A 476 18.34 38.90 3.04
CA PRO A 476 18.45 37.85 2.03
C PRO A 476 18.65 38.44 0.62
N ASN A 477 19.57 37.87 -0.16
CA ASN A 477 19.91 38.40 -1.48
C ASN A 477 18.71 38.37 -2.45
N ASN A 478 17.81 37.39 -2.32
CA ASN A 478 16.61 37.32 -3.15
C ASN A 478 15.66 38.52 -2.94
N LYS A 479 15.58 39.07 -1.73
CA LYS A 479 14.76 40.27 -1.42
C LYS A 479 15.33 41.54 -2.03
N ILE A 480 16.66 41.61 -2.18
CA ILE A 480 17.33 42.74 -2.82
C ILE A 480 17.21 42.62 -4.34
N TRP A 481 17.56 41.46 -4.90
CA TRP A 481 17.54 41.23 -6.35
C TRP A 481 16.13 41.22 -6.95
N GLY A 482 15.14 40.76 -6.19
CA GLY A 482 13.74 40.71 -6.63
C GLY A 482 13.03 42.05 -6.66
N GLY A 483 13.68 43.15 -6.26
CA GLY A 483 13.09 44.49 -6.18
C GLY A 483 13.94 45.57 -6.83
N VAL A 484 13.48 46.83 -6.72
CA VAL A 484 14.25 47.99 -7.18
C VAL A 484 15.42 48.23 -6.24
N ILE A 485 16.62 48.38 -6.81
CA ILE A 485 17.84 48.70 -6.07
C ILE A 485 18.21 50.16 -6.33
N ARG A 486 18.09 51.02 -5.32
CA ARG A 486 18.50 52.42 -5.41
C ARG A 486 19.88 52.58 -4.79
N ASN A 487 20.90 52.75 -5.62
CA ASN A 487 22.25 53.03 -5.14
C ASN A 487 22.46 54.54 -5.00
N VAL A 488 22.41 55.04 -3.77
CA VAL A 488 22.51 56.47 -3.44
C VAL A 488 23.90 57.02 -3.75
N THR A 489 24.92 56.17 -3.64
CA THR A 489 26.34 56.54 -3.81
C THR A 489 26.93 56.18 -5.17
N ALA A 490 26.15 55.60 -6.09
CA ALA A 490 26.64 55.22 -7.42
C ALA A 490 27.05 56.44 -8.27
N GLN A 491 26.36 57.57 -8.09
CA GLN A 491 26.64 58.81 -8.81
C GLN A 491 27.47 59.74 -7.92
N SER A 492 28.42 60.46 -8.51
CA SER A 492 29.30 61.40 -7.80
C SER A 492 28.62 62.74 -7.50
N LYS A 493 27.59 63.10 -8.26
CA LYS A 493 26.81 64.33 -8.10
C LYS A 493 25.37 64.00 -7.68
N ARG A 494 24.81 64.76 -6.75
CA ARG A 494 23.43 64.62 -6.27
C ARG A 494 22.75 65.98 -6.13
N ARG A 495 21.46 66.06 -6.47
CA ARG A 495 20.64 67.25 -6.29
C ARG A 495 20.04 67.29 -4.89
N VAL A 496 20.24 68.39 -4.18
CA VAL A 496 19.63 68.65 -2.87
C VAL A 496 18.33 69.39 -3.11
N ASP A 497 17.19 68.77 -2.78
CA ASP A 497 15.88 69.41 -2.97
C ASP A 497 15.43 70.07 -1.67
N MET A 498 15.38 71.40 -1.66
CA MET A 498 14.94 72.23 -0.52
C MET A 498 13.76 73.11 -0.93
N VAL A 499 12.93 73.47 0.04
CA VAL A 499 11.79 74.38 -0.13
C VAL A 499 11.84 75.43 0.98
N PHE A 500 11.73 76.69 0.61
CA PHE A 500 11.69 77.82 1.55
C PHE A 500 10.50 78.72 1.22
N GLY A 501 9.62 78.94 2.19
CA GLY A 501 8.45 79.79 2.06
C GLY A 501 8.69 81.21 2.56
N ILE A 502 8.22 82.21 1.81
CA ILE A 502 8.17 83.61 2.22
C ILE A 502 6.72 84.07 2.43
N GLY A 503 6.49 85.17 3.13
CA GLY A 503 5.15 85.75 3.28
C GLY A 503 4.58 86.27 1.96
N TYR A 504 3.26 86.27 1.81
CA TYR A 504 2.59 86.78 0.60
C TYR A 504 2.82 88.28 0.35
N GLY A 505 3.17 89.04 1.38
CA GLY A 505 3.52 90.46 1.27
C GLY A 505 5.01 90.73 0.99
N ASP A 506 5.86 89.71 1.00
CA ASP A 506 7.30 89.86 0.79
C ASP A 506 7.65 90.00 -0.71
N ASP A 507 8.74 90.71 -0.99
CA ASP A 507 9.26 90.85 -2.36
C ASP A 507 9.92 89.54 -2.83
N MET A 508 9.26 88.88 -3.78
CA MET A 508 9.72 87.64 -4.40
C MET A 508 11.08 87.79 -5.11
N ALA A 509 11.35 88.91 -5.78
CA ALA A 509 12.61 89.14 -6.48
C ALA A 509 13.76 89.33 -5.49
N LYS A 510 13.50 90.00 -4.36
CA LYS A 510 14.45 90.14 -3.25
C LYS A 510 14.78 88.76 -2.65
N ALA A 511 13.78 87.93 -2.37
CA ALA A 511 13.97 86.59 -1.87
C ALA A 511 14.75 85.70 -2.84
N GLU A 512 14.43 85.72 -4.15
CA GLU A 512 15.17 84.97 -5.18
C GLU A 512 16.65 85.41 -5.25
N THR A 513 16.91 86.71 -5.12
CA THR A 513 18.28 87.25 -5.10
C THR A 513 19.07 86.78 -3.88
N ILE A 514 18.48 86.79 -2.69
CA ILE A 514 19.12 86.30 -1.46
C ILE A 514 19.41 84.80 -1.56
N LEU A 515 18.44 84.01 -2.00
CA LEU A 515 18.61 82.57 -2.22
C LEU A 515 19.73 82.29 -3.23
N THR A 516 19.75 83.03 -4.35
CA THR A 516 20.79 82.90 -5.37
C THR A 516 22.17 83.20 -4.80
N SER A 517 22.31 84.30 -4.05
CA SER A 517 23.55 84.68 -3.37
C SER A 517 24.07 83.60 -2.42
N ILE A 518 23.21 82.99 -1.61
CA ILE A 518 23.60 81.93 -0.67
C ILE A 518 24.12 80.70 -1.43
N ILE A 519 23.43 80.31 -2.51
CA ILE A 519 23.80 79.16 -3.32
C ILE A 519 25.12 79.38 -4.06
N GLU A 520 25.32 80.56 -4.65
CA GLU A 520 26.55 80.90 -5.37
C GLU A 520 27.77 81.07 -4.46
N ALA A 521 27.55 81.43 -3.19
CA ALA A 521 28.62 81.62 -2.20
C ALA A 521 29.14 80.30 -1.61
N ASP A 522 28.39 79.19 -1.67
CA ASP A 522 28.83 77.91 -1.10
C ASP A 522 29.68 77.13 -2.11
N SER A 523 30.98 76.97 -1.81
CA SER A 523 31.95 76.33 -2.71
C SER A 523 31.67 74.86 -3.00
N ARG A 524 30.79 74.19 -2.23
CA ARG A 524 30.39 72.80 -2.45
C ARG A 524 29.29 72.66 -3.50
N VAL A 525 28.61 73.75 -3.85
CA VAL A 525 27.58 73.77 -4.91
C VAL A 525 28.25 73.76 -6.28
N LEU A 526 27.83 72.82 -7.11
CA LEU A 526 28.30 72.65 -8.48
C LEU A 526 27.59 73.65 -9.40
N LYS A 527 28.36 74.26 -10.29
CA LYS A 527 27.85 75.16 -11.34
C LYS A 527 27.20 74.40 -12.50
N ASP A 528 27.58 73.14 -12.70
CA ASP A 528 27.04 72.25 -13.73
C ASP A 528 26.68 70.86 -13.14
N PRO A 529 25.39 70.46 -13.14
CA PRO A 529 24.24 71.20 -13.64
C PRO A 529 23.92 72.46 -12.82
N ALA A 530 23.35 73.48 -13.48
CA ALA A 530 23.00 74.73 -12.82
C ALA A 530 21.97 74.52 -11.71
N PRO A 531 22.10 75.20 -10.55
CA PRO A 531 21.10 75.16 -9.49
C PRO A 531 19.78 75.77 -9.98
N VAL A 532 18.66 75.18 -9.57
CA VAL A 532 17.33 75.71 -9.89
C VAL A 532 16.76 76.41 -8.67
N ILE A 533 16.51 77.71 -8.79
CA ILE A 533 15.83 78.53 -7.79
C ILE A 533 14.63 79.15 -8.48
N LYS A 534 13.42 78.72 -8.08
CA LYS A 534 12.17 79.18 -8.68
C LYS A 534 11.05 79.17 -7.67
N VAL A 535 10.10 80.08 -7.85
CA VAL A 535 8.80 80.03 -7.18
C VAL A 535 8.09 78.77 -7.68
N HIS A 536 7.75 77.87 -6.75
CA HIS A 536 7.17 76.57 -7.05
C HIS A 536 5.68 76.54 -6.84
N THR A 537 5.21 77.13 -5.74
CA THR A 537 3.82 76.99 -5.28
C THR A 537 3.40 78.22 -4.48
N LEU A 538 2.15 78.64 -4.64
CA LEU A 538 1.47 79.58 -3.76
C LEU A 538 0.71 78.75 -2.71
N GLY A 539 1.31 78.58 -1.53
CA GLY A 539 0.80 77.73 -0.45
C GLY A 539 -0.30 78.41 0.38
N GLU A 540 -0.84 77.72 1.38
CA GLU A 540 -1.94 78.24 2.22
C GLU A 540 -1.56 79.51 3.01
N SER A 541 -0.28 79.67 3.34
CA SER A 541 0.21 80.81 4.15
C SER A 541 1.54 81.37 3.67
N SER A 542 2.13 80.82 2.59
CA SER A 542 3.45 81.19 2.08
C SER A 542 3.51 81.16 0.55
N VAL A 543 4.47 81.89 0.00
CA VAL A 543 4.95 81.74 -1.38
C VAL A 543 6.21 80.88 -1.33
N ASP A 544 6.15 79.66 -1.87
CA ASP A 544 7.20 78.65 -1.72
C ASP A 544 8.18 78.66 -2.88
N PHE A 545 9.47 78.82 -2.57
CA PHE A 545 10.57 78.66 -3.50
C PHE A 545 11.13 77.25 -3.41
N ILE A 546 11.30 76.59 -4.57
CA ILE A 546 12.21 75.44 -4.68
C ILE A 546 13.64 75.94 -4.85
N VAL A 547 14.55 75.33 -4.10
CA VAL A 547 16.00 75.59 -4.18
C VAL A 547 16.68 74.24 -4.36
N ARG A 548 17.22 74.01 -5.56
CA ARG A 548 17.74 72.71 -5.99
C ARG A 548 19.19 72.78 -6.48
N PRO A 549 20.18 72.98 -5.60
CA PRO A 549 21.59 72.91 -5.96
C PRO A 549 22.02 71.46 -6.21
N TRP A 550 23.04 71.31 -7.07
CA TRP A 550 23.76 70.06 -7.24
C TRP A 550 25.05 70.10 -6.43
N VAL A 551 25.40 69.01 -5.77
CA VAL A 551 26.59 68.89 -4.92
C VAL A 551 27.26 67.55 -5.14
N SER A 552 28.50 67.41 -4.66
CA SER A 552 29.13 66.10 -4.53
C SER A 552 28.32 65.23 -3.55
N THR A 553 28.14 63.94 -3.86
CA THR A 553 27.30 63.03 -3.06
C THR A 553 27.72 62.94 -1.59
N VAL A 554 29.01 63.11 -1.30
CA VAL A 554 29.56 63.12 0.06
C VAL A 554 29.15 64.37 0.87
N ASP A 555 28.96 65.51 0.21
CA ASP A 555 28.65 66.79 0.84
C ASP A 555 27.14 67.01 1.03
N TYR A 556 26.30 66.06 0.58
CA TYR A 556 24.86 66.22 0.47
C TYR A 556 24.20 66.72 1.76
N TRP A 557 24.47 66.06 2.88
CA TRP A 557 23.81 66.37 4.15
C TRP A 557 24.36 67.66 4.78
N ASP A 558 25.67 67.86 4.72
CA ASP A 558 26.30 69.08 5.23
C ASP A 558 25.79 70.31 4.48
N VAL A 559 25.68 70.24 3.15
CA VAL A 559 25.12 71.33 2.34
C VAL A 559 23.64 71.56 2.65
N TYR A 560 22.85 70.49 2.79
CA TYR A 560 21.44 70.59 3.15
C TYR A 560 21.24 71.36 4.48
N TRP A 561 21.98 71.00 5.52
CA TRP A 561 21.87 71.64 6.83
C TRP A 561 22.43 73.06 6.84
N ASP A 562 23.61 73.27 6.25
CA ASP A 562 24.27 74.57 6.24
C ASP A 562 23.48 75.62 5.44
N ILE A 563 22.98 75.26 4.24
CA ILE A 563 22.15 76.17 3.44
C ILE A 563 20.86 76.49 4.18
N THR A 564 20.18 75.50 4.75
CA THR A 564 18.94 75.72 5.51
C THR A 564 19.15 76.74 6.62
N ARG A 565 20.25 76.62 7.38
CA ARG A 565 20.63 77.60 8.41
C ARG A 565 20.91 78.98 7.81
N LYS A 566 21.75 79.07 6.78
CA LYS A 566 22.11 80.34 6.13
C LYS A 566 20.89 81.07 5.58
N VAL A 567 19.94 80.34 4.99
CA VAL A 567 18.68 80.92 4.49
C VAL A 567 17.89 81.57 5.61
N LYS A 568 17.74 80.90 6.76
CA LYS A 568 17.08 81.49 7.94
C LYS A 568 17.75 82.79 8.38
N GLU A 569 19.07 82.74 8.58
CA GLU A 569 19.85 83.89 9.06
C GLU A 569 19.80 85.07 8.06
N GLN A 570 19.85 84.80 6.76
CA GLN A 570 19.81 85.85 5.72
C GLN A 570 18.42 86.40 5.48
N PHE A 571 17.36 85.59 5.57
CA PHE A 571 15.99 86.10 5.48
C PHE A 571 15.68 87.05 6.63
N ASP A 572 16.07 86.70 7.86
CA ASP A 572 15.92 87.57 9.03
C ASP A 572 16.66 88.91 8.86
N ALA A 573 17.93 88.86 8.43
CA ALA A 573 18.76 90.05 8.25
C ALA A 573 18.25 90.99 7.15
N ASN A 574 17.48 90.46 6.20
CA ASN A 574 16.93 91.20 5.07
C ASN A 574 15.43 91.44 5.19
N GLU A 575 14.82 91.24 6.36
CA GLU A 575 13.38 91.47 6.61
C GLU A 575 12.47 90.70 5.62
N VAL A 576 12.87 89.50 5.21
CA VAL A 576 12.01 88.56 4.46
C VAL A 576 11.34 87.65 5.48
N SER A 577 10.01 87.69 5.56
CA SER A 577 9.27 86.95 6.58
C SER A 577 9.19 85.46 6.25
N ILE A 578 9.36 84.62 7.27
CA ILE A 578 9.00 83.19 7.21
C ILE A 578 7.65 83.08 7.91
N PRO A 579 6.53 82.96 7.17
CA PRO A 579 5.21 83.13 7.73
C PRO A 579 4.84 81.96 8.65
N PHE A 580 4.28 82.29 9.80
CA PHE A 580 3.48 81.32 10.55
C PHE A 580 2.19 80.99 9.78
N PRO A 581 1.53 79.85 10.07
CA PRO A 581 0.20 79.56 9.52
C PRO A 581 -0.75 80.75 9.74
N GLN A 582 -1.25 81.31 8.64
CA GLN A 582 -2.17 82.45 8.63
C GLN A 582 -3.61 81.96 8.71
N ARG A 583 -4.46 82.72 9.41
CA ARG A 583 -5.89 82.43 9.49
C ARG A 583 -6.68 83.72 9.52
N ASP A 584 -7.57 83.86 8.56
CA ASP A 584 -8.57 84.92 8.59
C ASP A 584 -9.70 84.51 9.54
N ILE A 585 -9.92 85.31 10.59
CA ILE A 585 -10.97 85.09 11.59
C ILE A 585 -12.05 86.15 11.38
N HIS A 586 -13.23 85.71 10.92
CA HIS A 586 -14.40 86.57 10.80
C HIS A 586 -15.19 86.51 12.12
N ILE A 587 -15.08 87.55 12.96
CA ILE A 587 -15.84 87.64 14.20
C ILE A 587 -17.21 88.24 13.89
N ILE A 588 -18.24 87.39 13.88
CA ILE A 588 -19.63 87.80 13.67
C ILE A 588 -20.23 88.15 15.04
N GLY A 589 -20.38 89.44 15.34
CA GLY A 589 -21.06 89.90 16.55
C GLY A 589 -22.57 89.89 16.37
N ASN A 590 -23.31 89.27 17.31
CA ASN A 590 -24.76 89.49 17.42
C ASN A 590 -24.98 90.87 18.03
N ALA A 591 -25.53 91.81 17.25
CA ALA A 591 -26.00 93.09 17.79
C ALA A 591 -27.08 92.84 18.85
N GLN A 592 -26.86 93.33 20.08
CA GLN A 592 -27.87 93.35 21.13
C GLN A 592 -28.90 94.46 20.90
#